data_AF-A0A318UVV3-F1
#
_entry.id   AF-A0A318UVV3-F1
#
_cell.length_a   1.000
_cell.length_b   1.000
_cell.length_c   1.000
_cell.angle_alpha   90.00
_cell.angle_beta   90.00
_cell.angle_gamma   90.00
#
_symmetry.space_group_name_H-M   'P 1'
#
loop_
_entity.id
_entity.type
_entity.pdbx_description
1 polymer ?
#
loop_
_entity_poly.entity_id
_entity_poly.type
_entity_poly.pdbx_seq_one_letter_code
_entity_poly.pdbx_strand_id
1 'polypeptide(L)'
;MSTLVFRLKYVPEEEADEIRQLLADNDIAFYETTAGRWQISMAGLWVKDKEQAIKARELIREDQIARAKTMRPITFGQWILGYLQHARQNPAEAFFTLVAVLLILSVSILPFTLWL
;
A
#
# COMPACT_ATOMS: atom_id res chain seq x y z
N MET A 1 10.71 19.59 -17.43
CA MET A 1 10.93 18.23 -16.89
C MET A 1 9.71 17.88 -16.08
N SER A 2 9.14 16.71 -16.30
CA SER A 2 7.95 16.26 -15.57
C SER A 2 8.29 15.96 -14.12
N THR A 3 7.31 16.20 -13.25
CA THR A 3 7.44 16.09 -11.81
C THR A 3 6.42 15.08 -11.30
N LEU A 4 6.89 14.11 -10.52
CA LEU A 4 6.01 13.16 -9.83
C LEU A 4 5.18 13.90 -8.79
N VAL A 5 3.85 13.80 -8.89
CA VAL A 5 2.91 14.43 -7.95
C VAL A 5 2.24 13.42 -7.03
N PHE A 6 2.09 12.17 -7.48
CA PHE A 6 1.48 11.10 -6.69
C PHE A 6 2.10 9.74 -7.00
N ARG A 7 2.31 8.89 -5.99
CA ARG A 7 2.81 7.52 -6.15
C ARG A 7 1.62 6.57 -6.11
N LEU A 8 1.54 5.66 -7.06
CA LEU A 8 0.45 4.67 -7.14
C LEU A 8 0.79 3.35 -6.47
N LYS A 9 2.00 3.21 -5.92
CA LYS A 9 2.43 1.97 -5.25
C LYS A 9 1.70 1.81 -3.92
N TYR A 10 1.00 0.68 -3.76
CA TYR A 10 0.17 0.35 -2.60
C TYR A 10 -1.05 1.27 -2.39
N VAL A 11 -1.45 2.00 -3.43
CA VAL A 11 -2.69 2.79 -3.43
C VAL A 11 -3.81 1.92 -4.01
N PRO A 12 -4.97 1.80 -3.35
CA PRO A 12 -6.15 1.14 -3.93
C PRO A 12 -6.57 1.83 -5.23
N GLU A 13 -7.05 1.08 -6.22
CA GLU A 13 -7.44 1.68 -7.51
C GLU A 13 -8.53 2.74 -7.38
N GLU A 14 -9.46 2.58 -6.43
CA GLU A 14 -10.49 3.57 -6.14
C GLU A 14 -9.88 4.92 -5.73
N GLU A 15 -8.87 4.90 -4.85
CA GLU A 15 -8.16 6.12 -4.46
C GLU A 15 -7.33 6.69 -5.63
N ALA A 16 -6.69 5.83 -6.42
CA ALA A 16 -5.97 6.26 -7.61
C ALA A 16 -6.91 6.99 -8.60
N ASP A 17 -8.10 6.47 -8.83
CA ASP A 17 -9.14 7.07 -9.69
C ASP A 17 -9.61 8.43 -9.15
N GLU A 18 -9.82 8.53 -7.85
CA GLU A 18 -10.19 9.81 -7.23
C GLU A 18 -9.10 10.86 -7.37
N ILE A 19 -7.82 10.49 -7.24
CA ILE A 19 -6.72 11.43 -7.49
C ILE A 19 -6.62 11.80 -8.98
N ARG A 20 -6.86 10.87 -9.91
CA ARG A 20 -6.95 11.18 -11.35
C ARG A 20 -8.06 12.20 -11.61
N GLN A 21 -9.23 12.00 -11.01
CA GLN A 21 -10.37 12.89 -11.12
C GLN A 21 -10.08 14.27 -10.50
N LEU A 22 -9.47 14.31 -9.31
CA LEU A 22 -9.05 15.55 -8.65
C LEU A 22 -8.16 16.42 -9.55
N LEU A 23 -7.21 15.79 -10.26
CA LEU A 23 -6.34 16.49 -11.20
C LEU A 23 -7.11 16.96 -12.45
N ALA A 24 -8.00 16.13 -12.98
CA ALA A 24 -8.83 16.46 -14.13
C ALA A 24 -9.79 17.63 -13.84
N ASP A 25 -10.46 17.62 -12.68
CA ASP A 25 -11.41 18.65 -12.24
C ASP A 25 -10.72 20.03 -12.04
N ASN A 26 -9.42 20.03 -11.81
CA ASN A 26 -8.60 21.24 -11.62
C ASN A 26 -7.83 21.66 -12.88
N ASP A 27 -8.13 21.03 -14.03
CA ASP A 27 -7.49 21.25 -15.35
C ASP A 27 -5.95 21.08 -15.31
N ILE A 28 -5.50 20.06 -14.57
CA ILE A 28 -4.09 19.72 -14.45
C ILE A 28 -3.77 18.54 -15.37
N ALA A 29 -3.01 18.81 -16.43
CA ALA A 29 -2.58 17.76 -17.35
C ALA A 29 -1.55 16.83 -16.69
N PHE A 30 -1.89 15.55 -16.59
CA PHE A 30 -1.03 14.51 -16.03
C PHE A 30 -0.85 13.34 -16.98
N TYR A 31 0.20 12.56 -16.73
CA TYR A 31 0.37 11.24 -17.34
C TYR A 31 0.74 10.22 -16.27
N GLU A 32 0.38 8.97 -16.53
CA GLU A 32 0.57 7.87 -15.59
C GLU A 32 1.68 6.93 -16.06
N THR A 33 2.46 6.43 -15.10
CA THR A 33 3.39 5.32 -15.33
C THR A 33 2.90 4.10 -14.56
N THR A 34 3.00 2.92 -15.17
CA THR A 34 2.64 1.64 -14.53
C THR A 34 3.87 0.94 -13.98
N ALA A 35 3.71 0.29 -12.82
CA ALA A 35 4.66 -0.68 -12.30
C ALA A 35 4.47 -1.95 -13.15
N GLY A 36 5.39 -2.25 -14.07
CA GLY A 36 5.26 -3.40 -14.97
C GLY A 36 5.09 -4.73 -14.20
N ARG A 37 5.03 -5.86 -14.90
CA ARG A 37 4.75 -7.19 -14.29
C ARG A 37 5.60 -7.54 -13.06
N TRP A 38 6.81 -6.99 -12.97
CA TRP A 38 7.75 -7.22 -11.85
C TRP A 38 7.65 -6.20 -10.71
N GLN A 39 6.78 -5.19 -10.81
CA GLN A 39 6.59 -4.13 -9.83
C GLN A 39 7.85 -3.32 -9.47
N ILE A 40 8.85 -3.31 -10.36
CA ILE A 40 10.15 -2.63 -10.16
C ILE A 40 10.08 -1.15 -10.57
N SER A 41 9.27 -0.80 -11.57
CA SER A 41 9.14 0.59 -12.03
C SER A 41 8.29 1.43 -11.08
N MET A 42 8.58 2.74 -11.04
CA MET A 42 7.84 3.70 -10.23
C MET A 42 6.49 4.00 -10.87
N ALA A 43 5.42 3.37 -10.38
CA ALA A 43 4.07 3.73 -10.75
C ALA A 43 3.67 5.07 -10.12
N GLY A 44 3.14 5.98 -10.90
CA GLY A 44 2.82 7.32 -10.41
C GLY A 44 2.16 8.22 -11.44
N LEU A 45 1.59 9.30 -10.93
CA LEU A 45 1.06 10.42 -11.71
C LEU A 45 2.10 11.52 -11.79
N TRP A 46 2.32 12.01 -13.00
CA TRP A 46 3.35 12.98 -13.32
C TRP A 46 2.76 14.18 -14.04
N VAL A 47 3.17 15.38 -13.63
CA VAL A 47 2.73 16.64 -14.23
C VAL A 47 3.91 17.28 -14.94
N LYS A 48 3.71 17.72 -16.18
CA LYS A 48 4.79 18.26 -17.02
C LYS A 48 5.21 19.67 -16.60
N ASP A 49 4.24 20.50 -16.28
CA ASP A 49 4.45 21.89 -15.87
C ASP A 49 4.79 21.99 -14.37
N LYS A 50 5.74 22.87 -14.02
CA LYS A 50 6.23 22.97 -12.64
C LYS A 50 5.24 23.67 -11.71
N GLU A 51 4.55 24.70 -12.20
CA GLU A 51 3.58 25.45 -11.39
C GLU A 51 2.34 24.58 -11.16
N GLN A 52 1.87 23.90 -12.20
CA GLN A 52 0.79 22.90 -12.06
C GLN A 52 1.20 21.75 -11.14
N ALA A 53 2.46 21.29 -11.16
CA ALA A 53 2.91 20.25 -10.25
C ALA A 53 2.91 20.70 -8.77
N ILE A 54 3.17 21.98 -8.50
CA ILE A 54 3.06 22.54 -7.15
C ILE A 54 1.58 22.56 -6.71
N LYS A 55 0.69 23.09 -7.56
CA LYS A 55 -0.76 23.10 -7.32
C LYS A 55 -1.32 21.69 -7.11
N ALA A 56 -0.93 20.74 -7.96
CA ALA A 56 -1.34 19.33 -7.84
C ALA A 56 -0.96 18.73 -6.48
N ARG A 57 0.28 18.93 -6.04
CA ARG A 57 0.75 18.42 -4.74
C ARG A 57 0.03 19.06 -3.57
N GLU A 58 -0.44 20.30 -3.72
CA GLU A 58 -1.23 20.97 -2.69
C GLU A 58 -2.63 20.37 -2.58
N LEU A 59 -3.35 20.24 -3.70
CA LEU A 59 -4.66 19.60 -3.77
C LEU A 59 -4.63 18.17 -3.22
N ILE A 60 -3.66 17.37 -3.67
CA ILE A 60 -3.47 15.99 -3.21
C ILE A 60 -3.20 15.97 -1.71
N ARG A 61 -2.40 16.89 -1.17
CA ARG A 61 -2.11 16.92 0.26
C ARG A 61 -3.37 17.20 1.08
N GLU A 62 -4.20 18.14 0.63
CA GLU A 62 -5.46 18.48 1.31
C GLU A 62 -6.43 17.29 1.32
N ASP A 63 -6.57 16.63 0.17
CA ASP A 63 -7.35 15.41 0.02
C ASP A 63 -6.86 14.29 0.98
N GLN A 64 -5.55 14.04 1.01
CA GLN A 64 -4.94 13.02 1.86
C GLN A 64 -5.08 13.33 3.36
N ILE A 65 -4.99 14.60 3.76
CA ILE A 65 -5.26 15.04 5.13
C ILE A 65 -6.73 14.79 5.51
N ALA A 66 -7.66 15.06 4.59
CA ALA A 66 -9.08 14.80 4.82
C ALA A 66 -9.35 13.29 5.00
N ARG A 67 -8.75 12.44 4.16
CA ARG A 67 -8.85 10.97 4.27
C ARG A 67 -8.29 10.44 5.57
N ALA A 68 -7.12 10.93 5.97
CA ALA A 68 -6.47 10.50 7.22
C ALA A 68 -7.35 10.77 8.46
N LYS A 69 -8.21 11.80 8.44
CA LYS A 69 -9.16 12.08 9.54
C LYS A 69 -10.30 11.07 9.61
N THR A 70 -10.70 10.50 8.48
CA THR A 70 -11.79 9.52 8.39
C THR A 70 -11.29 8.09 8.60
N MET A 71 -9.99 7.83 8.36
CA MET A 71 -9.37 6.55 8.64
C MET A 71 -9.41 6.25 10.13
N ARG A 72 -10.22 5.26 10.51
CA ARG A 72 -10.19 4.70 11.86
C ARG A 72 -8.98 3.78 11.99
N PRO A 73 -8.18 3.90 13.07
CA PRO A 73 -7.10 2.96 13.30
C PRO A 73 -7.69 1.55 13.43
N ILE A 74 -7.07 0.60 12.75
CA ILE A 74 -7.45 -0.82 12.85
C ILE A 74 -7.16 -1.26 14.28
N THR A 75 -8.19 -1.71 14.98
CA THR A 75 -8.01 -2.24 16.34
C THR A 75 -7.38 -3.64 16.26
N PHE A 76 -6.63 -4.04 17.29
CA PHE A 76 -6.03 -5.38 17.36
C PHE A 76 -7.02 -6.51 17.07
N GLY A 77 -8.26 -6.42 17.59
CA GLY A 77 -9.32 -7.39 17.29
C GLY A 77 -9.72 -7.43 15.81
N GLN A 78 -9.79 -6.28 15.14
CA GLN A 78 -10.07 -6.20 13.70
C GLN A 78 -8.93 -6.78 12.87
N TRP A 79 -7.69 -6.56 13.29
CA TRP A 79 -6.51 -7.16 12.67
C TRP A 79 -6.54 -8.70 12.78
N ILE A 80 -6.84 -9.26 13.96
CA ILE A 80 -6.99 -10.70 14.15
C ILE A 80 -8.11 -11.26 13.25
N LEU A 81 -9.27 -10.61 13.22
CA LEU A 81 -10.40 -11.05 12.39
C LEU A 81 -10.04 -11.05 10.90
N GLY A 82 -9.34 -10.01 10.43
CA GLY A 82 -8.84 -9.94 9.06
C GLY A 82 -7.86 -11.07 8.73
N TYR A 83 -6.92 -11.35 9.64
CA TYR A 83 -6.01 -12.48 9.47
C TYR A 83 -6.73 -13.83 9.47
N LEU A 84 -7.68 -14.05 10.38
CA LEU A 84 -8.50 -15.26 10.41
C LEU A 84 -9.27 -15.44 9.11
N GLN A 85 -9.88 -14.37 8.60
CA GLN A 85 -10.60 -14.39 7.33
C GLN A 85 -9.69 -14.75 6.17
N HIS A 86 -8.50 -14.13 6.10
CA HIS A 86 -7.51 -14.42 5.08
C HIS A 86 -7.01 -15.87 5.15
N ALA A 87 -6.68 -16.37 6.35
CA ALA A 87 -6.28 -17.76 6.57
C ALA A 87 -7.37 -18.75 6.19
N ARG A 88 -8.65 -18.38 6.36
CA ARG A 88 -9.80 -19.21 5.93
C ARG A 88 -9.99 -19.23 4.42
N GLN A 89 -9.69 -18.11 3.75
CA GLN A 89 -9.76 -18.01 2.28
C GLN A 89 -8.58 -18.72 1.62
N ASN A 90 -7.40 -18.73 2.25
CA ASN A 90 -6.16 -19.32 1.74
C ASN A 90 -5.59 -20.39 2.72
N PRO A 91 -6.26 -21.54 2.88
CA PRO A 91 -5.89 -22.53 3.89
C PRO A 91 -4.51 -23.17 3.65
N ALA A 92 -4.09 -23.34 2.40
CA ALA A 92 -2.79 -23.91 2.07
C ALA A 92 -1.63 -22.98 2.48
N GLU A 93 -1.74 -21.70 2.15
CA GLU A 93 -0.75 -20.69 2.54
C GLU A 93 -0.64 -20.62 4.07
N ALA A 94 -1.77 -20.52 4.77
CA ALA A 94 -1.80 -20.49 6.23
C ALA A 94 -1.11 -21.72 6.86
N PHE A 95 -1.35 -22.92 6.31
CA PHE A 95 -0.70 -24.15 6.78
C PHE A 95 0.83 -24.09 6.60
N PHE A 96 1.31 -23.73 5.41
CA PHE A 96 2.76 -23.64 5.16
C PHE A 96 3.44 -22.57 6.01
N THR A 97 2.79 -21.42 6.19
CA THR A 97 3.30 -20.38 7.10
C THR A 97 3.42 -20.90 8.53
N LEU A 98 2.40 -21.62 9.03
CA LEU A 98 2.43 -22.19 10.38
C LEU A 98 3.55 -23.23 10.54
N VAL A 99 3.72 -24.13 9.56
CA VAL A 99 4.82 -25.11 9.55
C VAL A 99 6.18 -24.41 9.55
N ALA A 100 6.36 -23.37 8.74
CA ALA A 100 7.61 -22.61 8.68
C ALA A 100 7.93 -21.93 10.02
N VAL A 101 6.93 -21.30 10.67
CA VAL A 101 7.09 -20.70 11.99
C VAL A 101 7.47 -21.74 13.03
N LEU A 102 6.78 -22.89 13.06
CA LEU A 102 7.11 -23.97 13.99
C LEU A 102 8.51 -24.54 13.75
N LEU A 103 8.95 -24.67 12.49
CA LEU A 103 10.29 -25.13 12.15
C LEU A 103 11.34 -24.14 12.66
N ILE A 104 11.17 -22.84 12.39
CA ILE A 104 12.08 -21.79 12.85
C ILE A 104 12.16 -21.80 14.38
N LEU A 105 11.01 -21.85 15.06
CA LEU A 105 10.95 -21.91 16.53
C LEU A 105 11.62 -23.18 17.06
N SER A 106 11.38 -24.32 16.43
CA SER A 106 12.00 -25.59 16.82
C SER A 106 13.52 -25.49 16.71
N VAL A 107 14.05 -25.09 15.55
CA VAL A 107 15.50 -24.91 15.35
C VAL A 107 16.08 -23.88 16.32
N SER A 108 15.33 -22.83 16.65
CA SER A 108 15.79 -21.78 17.57
C SER A 108 15.79 -22.21 19.04
N ILE A 109 14.83 -23.02 19.48
CA ILE A 109 14.62 -23.38 20.90
C ILE A 109 15.27 -24.72 21.25
N LEU A 110 15.32 -25.68 20.32
CA LEU A 110 15.92 -27.00 20.51
C LEU A 110 17.35 -26.95 21.10
N PRO A 111 18.29 -26.11 20.64
CA PRO A 111 19.64 -26.10 21.21
C PRO A 111 19.68 -25.66 22.67
N PHE A 112 18.72 -24.85 23.13
CA PHE A 112 18.67 -24.38 24.52
C PHE A 112 17.93 -25.35 25.45
N THR A 113 17.01 -26.16 24.90
CA THR A 113 16.25 -27.15 25.67
C THR A 113 16.96 -28.51 25.74
N LEU A 114 17.79 -28.85 24.75
CA LEU A 114 18.62 -30.07 24.75
C LEU A 114 19.86 -29.97 25.65
N TRP A 115 20.16 -28.78 26.17
CA TRP A 115 21.37 -28.51 26.96
C TRP A 115 21.10 -28.26 28.46
N LEU A 116 19.84 -28.41 28.89
CA LEU A 116 19.40 -28.38 30.28
C LEU A 116 19.11 -29.82 30.76
#